data_AF-A0A9D7R700-F1
#
_entry.id   AF-A0A9D7R700-F1
#
_cell.length_a   1.000
_cell.length_b   1.000
_cell.length_c   1.000
_cell.angle_alpha   90.00
_cell.angle_beta   90.00
_cell.angle_gamma   90.00
#
_symmetry.space_group_name_H-M   'P 1'
#
loop_
_entity.id
_entity.type
_entity.pdbx_description
1 polymer ?
#
loop_
_entity_poly.entity_id
_entity_poly.type
_entity_poly.pdbx_seq_one_letter_code
_entity_poly.pdbx_strand_id
1 'polypeptide(L)'
;MSFRGVPYERVLNTTRVMSRSTYQNLLIESLHATQRWETQSATGWSVEGLDTREMVLTLEEAIRRGRSEDPGTRDPHEILRGLGLLAANNQVTRAAVALFCKNDVIYPDFPQLTLRLARFKGLERDEFLDNRQFHGNAFELQRRAERFLIDWLPVAGRVVAGQMQRVDTPSLPVEAVREALANAFVHRDYAGGSGAVALALFDDRLEIISAGGLHFGLTPEVLFQPHESRPWNPLIASVFYRRGHIETWGRGTLKMLRLMQEAGLPAPRLHVQSDFVTMTFFTPGIALETPGKTPGKTPGKAGKRRG
;
A
#
# COMPACT_ATOMS: atom_id res chain seq x y z
N MET A 1 5.40 -25.54 22.61
CA MET A 1 6.14 -26.04 23.80
C MET A 1 7.62 -26.04 23.46
N SER A 2 8.48 -25.61 24.38
CA SER A 2 9.92 -25.86 24.24
C SER A 2 10.26 -27.12 25.06
N PHE A 3 11.02 -28.04 24.47
CA PHE A 3 11.57 -29.20 25.18
C PHE A 3 13.06 -29.25 24.86
N ARG A 4 13.91 -29.19 25.89
CA ARG A 4 15.39 -29.10 25.74
C ARG A 4 15.87 -27.94 24.85
N GLY A 5 15.20 -26.78 24.92
CA GLY A 5 15.60 -25.57 24.17
C GLY A 5 15.26 -25.59 22.68
N VAL A 6 14.64 -26.66 22.16
CA VAL A 6 14.18 -26.75 20.77
C VAL A 6 12.66 -26.47 20.74
N PRO A 7 12.20 -25.49 19.95
CA PRO A 7 10.77 -25.25 19.78
C PRO A 7 10.16 -26.32 18.88
N TYR A 8 8.99 -26.83 19.29
CA TYR A 8 8.22 -27.81 18.51
C TYR A 8 6.82 -27.27 18.19
N GLU A 9 6.33 -27.61 17.00
CA GLU A 9 4.96 -27.38 16.58
C GLU A 9 4.20 -28.70 16.40
N ARG A 10 2.91 -28.68 16.73
CA ARG A 10 2.01 -29.81 16.53
C ARG A 10 1.26 -29.60 15.23
N VAL A 11 1.42 -30.52 14.29
CA VAL A 11 0.71 -30.52 13.00
C VAL A 11 -0.11 -31.80 12.93
N LEU A 12 -1.43 -31.66 13.07
CA LEU A 12 -2.36 -32.79 13.20
C LEU A 12 -1.93 -33.71 14.37
N ASN A 13 -1.51 -34.93 14.03
CA ASN A 13 -1.18 -35.99 14.98
C ASN A 13 0.33 -36.11 15.22
N THR A 14 1.17 -35.28 14.57
CA THR A 14 2.62 -35.33 14.70
C THR A 14 3.18 -34.07 15.35
N THR A 15 4.27 -34.24 16.10
CA THR A 15 5.05 -33.13 16.66
C THR A 15 6.34 -33.05 15.86
N ARG A 16 6.62 -31.89 15.25
CA ARG A 16 7.84 -31.66 14.47
C ARG A 16 8.61 -30.47 15.03
N VAL A 17 9.93 -30.47 14.78
CA VAL A 17 10.79 -29.33 15.12
C VAL A 17 10.30 -28.11 14.35
N MET A 18 10.04 -27.03 15.07
CA MET A 18 9.60 -25.77 14.48
C MET A 18 10.80 -25.10 13.80
N SER A 19 10.59 -24.56 12.60
CA SER A 19 11.64 -23.79 11.93
C SER A 19 12.00 -22.54 12.74
N ARG A 20 13.25 -22.07 12.62
CA ARG A 20 13.70 -20.86 13.33
C ARG A 20 12.85 -19.63 12.99
N SER A 21 12.48 -19.46 11.72
CA SER A 21 11.64 -18.36 11.27
C SER A 21 10.22 -18.43 11.83
N THR A 22 9.61 -19.63 11.85
CA THR A 22 8.29 -19.84 12.47
C THR A 22 8.31 -19.49 13.96
N TYR A 23 9.35 -19.92 14.68
CA TYR A 23 9.49 -19.61 16.11
C TYR A 23 9.66 -18.11 16.37
N GLN A 24 10.50 -17.44 15.58
CA GLN A 24 10.70 -15.99 15.67
C GLN A 24 9.39 -15.23 15.39
N ASN A 25 8.62 -15.62 14.38
CA ASN A 25 7.34 -15.00 14.06
C ASN A 25 6.33 -15.14 15.21
N LEU A 26 6.21 -16.33 15.81
CA LEU A 26 5.32 -16.54 16.96
C LEU A 26 5.73 -15.72 18.17
N LEU A 27 7.03 -15.56 18.42
CA LEU A 27 7.53 -14.71 19.49
C LEU A 27 7.19 -13.23 19.23
N ILE A 28 7.41 -12.76 18.00
CA ILE A 28 7.07 -11.41 17.57
C ILE A 28 5.56 -11.16 17.74
N GLU A 29 4.71 -12.08 17.28
CA GLU A 29 3.25 -11.97 17.42
C GLU A 29 2.80 -11.98 18.89
N SER A 30 3.42 -12.82 19.73
CA SER A 30 3.12 -12.86 21.16
C SER A 30 3.46 -11.54 21.86
N LEU A 31 4.59 -10.92 21.52
CA LEU A 31 4.96 -9.61 22.05
C LEU A 31 4.06 -8.52 21.47
N HIS A 32 3.79 -8.59 20.17
CA HIS A 32 2.94 -7.64 19.45
C HIS A 32 1.53 -7.55 20.06
N ALA A 33 0.96 -8.64 20.57
CA ALA A 33 -0.34 -8.60 21.23
C ALA A 33 -0.41 -7.61 22.42
N THR A 34 0.72 -7.31 23.07
CA THR A 34 0.79 -6.46 24.27
C THR A 34 1.65 -5.20 24.09
N GLN A 35 2.60 -5.22 23.16
CA GLN A 35 3.60 -4.16 22.95
C GLN A 35 3.63 -3.70 21.49
N ARG A 36 2.48 -3.27 20.96
CA ARG A 36 2.41 -2.71 19.60
C ARG A 36 3.19 -1.40 19.52
N TRP A 37 3.91 -1.21 18.43
CA TRP A 37 4.64 0.04 18.20
C TRP A 37 3.70 1.26 18.21
N GLU A 38 2.54 1.12 17.55
CA GLU A 38 1.59 2.20 17.35
C GLU A 38 0.99 2.74 18.66
N THR A 39 0.95 1.92 19.73
CA THR A 39 0.36 2.28 21.03
C THR A 39 1.35 2.97 21.97
N GLN A 40 2.65 2.94 21.64
CA GLN A 40 3.69 3.55 22.48
C GLN A 40 3.59 5.08 22.43
N SER A 41 3.96 5.76 23.53
CA SER A 41 4.10 7.21 23.54
C SER A 41 5.19 7.65 22.56
N ALA A 42 4.91 8.69 21.77
CA ALA A 42 5.92 9.36 20.97
C ALA A 42 6.67 10.37 21.87
N THR A 43 7.83 9.95 22.38
CA THR A 43 8.64 10.81 23.27
C THR A 43 9.15 12.02 22.49
N GLY A 44 9.05 13.21 23.10
CA GLY A 44 9.43 14.47 22.44
C GLY A 44 8.35 15.05 21.50
N TRP A 45 7.24 14.34 21.32
CA TRP A 45 6.13 14.80 20.48
C TRP A 45 4.94 15.24 21.31
N SER A 46 4.29 16.28 20.81
CA SER A 46 3.05 16.83 21.34
C SER A 46 2.09 17.13 20.19
N VAL A 47 0.90 17.61 20.53
CA VAL A 47 -0.15 17.90 19.54
C VAL A 47 0.26 19.01 18.57
N GLU A 48 1.15 19.90 18.97
CA GLU A 48 1.70 20.98 18.13
C GLU A 48 2.53 20.45 16.95
N GLY A 49 3.13 19.26 17.09
CA GLY A 49 3.83 18.57 16.00
C GLY A 49 2.91 17.91 14.97
N LEU A 50 1.60 17.90 15.23
CA LEU A 50 0.59 17.25 14.40
C LEU A 50 -0.17 18.27 13.52
N ASP A 51 -0.61 17.82 12.36
CA ASP A 51 -1.38 18.56 11.38
C ASP A 51 -2.86 18.56 11.75
N THR A 52 -3.27 19.66 12.38
CA THR A 52 -4.67 19.89 12.77
C THR A 52 -5.64 19.83 11.59
N ARG A 53 -5.23 20.25 10.39
CA ARG A 53 -6.14 20.21 9.23
C ARG A 53 -6.42 18.77 8.82
N GLU A 54 -5.40 17.92 8.85
CA GLU A 54 -5.54 16.50 8.55
C GLU A 54 -6.40 15.77 9.61
N MET A 55 -6.24 16.14 10.89
CA MET A 55 -7.07 15.63 12.00
C MET A 55 -8.55 16.01 11.83
N VAL A 56 -8.83 17.28 11.55
CA VAL A 56 -10.19 17.79 11.34
C VAL A 56 -10.83 17.14 10.11
N LEU A 57 -10.11 17.08 8.99
CA LEU A 57 -10.59 16.42 7.77
C LEU A 57 -10.93 14.94 8.02
N THR A 58 -10.13 14.26 8.82
CA THR A 58 -10.38 12.86 9.20
C THR A 58 -11.66 12.71 10.01
N LEU A 59 -11.90 13.60 10.98
CA LEU A 59 -13.14 13.61 11.76
C LEU A 59 -14.35 13.91 10.86
N GLU A 60 -14.29 14.94 10.03
CA GLU A 60 -15.38 15.34 9.14
C GLU A 60 -15.76 14.23 8.16
N GLU A 61 -14.76 13.57 7.56
CA GLU A 61 -14.99 12.46 6.65
C GLU A 61 -15.57 11.24 7.38
N ALA A 62 -15.16 11.00 8.63
CA ALA A 62 -15.73 9.95 9.46
C ALA A 62 -17.21 10.22 9.78
N ILE A 63 -17.56 11.46 10.13
CA ILE A 63 -18.95 11.88 10.39
C ILE A 63 -19.79 11.74 9.12
N ARG A 64 -19.31 12.28 8.00
CA ARG A 64 -20.00 12.24 6.70
C ARG A 64 -20.31 10.82 6.24
N ARG A 65 -19.46 9.86 6.60
CA ARG A 65 -19.62 8.42 6.28
C ARG A 65 -20.41 7.64 7.32
N GLY A 66 -20.86 8.27 8.40
CA GLY A 66 -21.52 7.59 9.53
C GLY A 66 -20.60 6.63 10.29
N ARG A 67 -19.28 6.87 10.25
CA ARG A 67 -18.25 6.07 10.93
C ARG A 67 -17.79 6.71 12.26
N SER A 68 -18.32 7.88 12.59
CA SER A 68 -18.16 8.58 13.86
C SER A 68 -19.37 9.48 14.10
N GLU A 69 -19.75 9.67 15.36
CA GLU A 69 -20.65 10.75 15.77
C GLU A 69 -19.88 12.09 15.77
N ASP A 70 -20.61 13.21 15.68
CA ASP A 70 -20.02 14.55 15.80
C ASP A 70 -19.82 14.89 17.29
N PRO A 71 -18.57 15.06 17.75
CA PRO A 71 -18.30 15.38 19.15
C PRO A 71 -18.59 16.84 19.51
N GLY A 72 -19.01 17.68 18.56
CA GLY A 72 -19.29 19.10 18.76
C GLY A 72 -18.04 19.98 18.91
N THR A 73 -16.84 19.39 18.85
CA THR A 73 -15.56 20.08 18.97
C THR A 73 -14.61 19.69 17.85
N ARG A 74 -13.74 20.63 17.45
CA ARG A 74 -12.63 20.39 16.51
C ARG A 74 -11.28 20.66 17.19
N ASP A 75 -11.28 20.64 18.52
CA ASP A 75 -10.06 20.69 19.31
C ASP A 75 -9.17 19.46 19.00
N PRO A 76 -7.88 19.66 18.68
CA PRO A 76 -6.97 18.57 18.35
C PRO A 76 -6.85 17.49 19.44
N HIS A 77 -6.83 17.85 20.72
CA HIS A 77 -6.70 16.86 21.80
C HIS A 77 -7.95 16.00 21.90
N GLU A 78 -9.14 16.60 21.77
CA GLU A 78 -10.40 15.85 21.79
C GLU A 78 -10.59 14.97 20.56
N ILE A 79 -10.14 15.41 19.37
CA ILE A 79 -10.09 14.56 18.17
C ILE A 79 -9.19 13.35 18.42
N LEU A 80 -7.97 13.55 18.91
CA LEU A 80 -7.04 12.46 19.20
C LEU A 80 -7.58 11.50 20.27
N ARG A 81 -8.24 12.03 21.30
CA ARG A 81 -8.92 11.24 22.34
C ARG A 81 -10.02 10.36 21.73
N GLY A 82 -10.90 10.94 20.92
CA GLY A 82 -12.00 10.23 20.25
C GLY A 82 -11.54 9.19 19.21
N LEU A 83 -10.35 9.39 18.63
CA LEU A 83 -9.69 8.42 17.74
C LEU A 83 -8.88 7.35 18.52
N GLY A 84 -8.73 7.47 19.84
CA GLY A 84 -7.95 6.54 20.65
C GLY A 84 -6.43 6.67 20.46
N LEU A 85 -5.96 7.87 20.09
CA LEU A 85 -4.57 8.15 19.71
C LEU A 85 -3.76 8.86 20.80
N LEU A 86 -4.30 8.94 22.02
CA LEU A 86 -3.60 9.40 23.21
C LEU A 86 -3.20 8.20 24.08
N ALA A 87 -1.94 8.17 24.50
CA ALA A 87 -1.40 7.22 25.46
C ALA A 87 -1.70 7.69 26.90
N ALA A 88 -1.12 7.01 27.88
CA ALA A 88 -1.15 7.45 29.27
C ALA A 88 -0.65 8.91 29.40
N ASN A 89 -1.19 9.64 30.38
CA ASN A 89 -0.83 11.03 30.66
C ASN A 89 -1.10 12.02 29.51
N ASN A 90 -2.07 11.72 28.62
CA ASN A 90 -2.40 12.52 27.43
C ASN A 90 -1.23 12.72 26.44
N GLN A 91 -0.20 11.87 26.48
CA GLN A 91 0.86 11.91 25.48
C GLN A 91 0.34 11.40 24.14
N VAL A 92 0.84 11.96 23.04
CA VAL A 92 0.48 11.48 21.70
C VAL A 92 1.11 10.11 21.46
N THR A 93 0.35 9.20 20.87
CA THR A 93 0.86 7.88 20.47
C THR A 93 1.71 7.98 19.21
N ARG A 94 2.55 6.97 18.95
CA ARG A 94 3.25 6.84 17.67
C ARG A 94 2.28 6.65 16.50
N ALA A 95 1.10 6.07 16.72
CA ALA A 95 0.01 6.07 15.74
C ALA A 95 -0.43 7.49 15.36
N ALA A 96 -0.59 8.38 16.33
CA ALA A 96 -0.95 9.78 16.09
C ALA A 96 0.08 10.47 15.19
N VAL A 97 1.36 10.26 15.47
CA VAL A 97 2.45 10.79 14.64
C VAL A 97 2.41 10.20 13.23
N ALA A 98 2.29 8.88 13.10
CA ALA A 98 2.22 8.21 11.79
C ALA A 98 1.05 8.69 10.92
N LEU A 99 -0.08 9.03 11.54
CA LEU A 99 -1.30 9.46 10.86
C LEU A 99 -1.35 10.97 10.60
N PHE A 100 -0.75 11.79 11.47
CA PHE A 100 -0.97 13.23 11.50
C PHE A 100 0.27 14.08 11.71
N CYS A 101 1.51 13.58 11.65
CA CYS A 101 2.66 14.46 11.76
C CYS A 101 2.70 15.53 10.66
N LYS A 102 3.22 16.71 11.01
CA LYS A 102 3.65 17.69 10.01
C LYS A 102 4.92 17.19 9.31
N ASN A 103 5.02 17.39 8.00
CA ASN A 103 6.06 16.76 7.17
C ASN A 103 7.47 17.33 7.41
N ASP A 104 7.57 18.57 7.85
CA ASP A 104 8.81 19.31 8.05
C ASP A 104 9.58 18.92 9.32
N VAL A 105 8.92 18.26 10.26
CA VAL A 105 9.49 17.92 11.58
C VAL A 105 9.68 16.42 11.80
N ILE A 106 9.28 15.58 10.83
CA ILE A 106 9.22 14.12 11.05
C ILE A 106 10.57 13.41 10.98
N TYR A 107 11.50 13.96 10.20
CA TYR A 107 12.85 13.42 10.06
C TYR A 107 13.80 14.29 10.90
N PRO A 108 14.65 13.70 11.77
CA PRO A 108 15.06 12.29 11.82
C PRO A 108 14.32 11.41 12.83
N ASP A 109 13.30 11.90 13.53
CA ASP A 109 12.65 11.18 14.65
C ASP A 109 11.95 9.88 14.21
N PHE A 110 11.33 9.90 13.03
CA PHE A 110 10.59 8.76 12.47
C PHE A 110 11.00 8.49 11.02
N PRO A 111 12.22 8.00 10.77
CA PRO A 111 12.76 7.76 9.42
C PRO A 111 11.98 6.70 8.64
N GLN A 112 11.20 5.86 9.33
CA GLN A 112 10.36 4.83 8.74
C GLN A 112 9.08 5.39 8.08
N LEU A 113 8.70 6.63 8.36
CA LEU A 113 7.56 7.32 7.71
C LEU A 113 7.98 7.91 6.36
N THR A 114 8.39 7.01 5.48
CA THR A 114 8.96 7.31 4.16
C THR A 114 8.11 6.68 3.06
N LEU A 115 7.94 7.44 1.97
CA LEU A 115 7.45 6.96 0.68
C LEU A 115 8.55 7.06 -0.37
N ARG A 116 8.74 5.99 -1.15
CA ARG A 116 9.61 5.99 -2.33
C ARG A 116 8.80 5.72 -3.58
N LEU A 117 8.96 6.54 -4.61
CA LEU A 117 8.24 6.42 -5.86
C LEU A 117 9.28 6.34 -6.98
N ALA A 118 9.18 5.32 -7.82
CA ALA A 118 10.07 5.14 -8.94
C ALA A 118 9.28 4.72 -10.18
N ARG A 119 9.60 5.36 -11.32
CA ARG A 119 9.22 4.87 -12.64
C ARG A 119 10.50 4.37 -13.31
N PHE A 120 10.49 3.12 -13.73
CA PHE A 120 11.57 2.49 -14.47
C PHE A 120 11.22 2.40 -15.94
N LYS A 121 12.23 2.39 -16.79
CA LYS A 121 12.10 2.02 -18.20
C LYS A 121 12.37 0.54 -18.35
N GLY A 122 11.53 -0.15 -19.13
CA GLY A 122 11.62 -1.59 -19.29
C GLY A 122 11.11 -2.34 -18.05
N LEU A 123 11.68 -3.53 -17.83
CA LEU A 123 11.22 -4.51 -16.84
C LEU A 123 12.13 -4.58 -15.60
N GLU A 124 13.31 -3.98 -15.69
CA GLU A 124 14.39 -4.04 -14.70
C GLU A 124 14.53 -2.71 -13.95
N ARG A 125 15.28 -2.72 -12.84
CA ARG A 125 15.45 -1.56 -11.94
C ARG A 125 16.68 -0.70 -12.29
N ASP A 126 17.09 -0.71 -13.55
CA ASP A 126 18.37 -0.13 -13.99
C ASP A 126 18.28 1.34 -14.39
N GLU A 127 17.23 1.74 -15.10
CA GLU A 127 17.06 3.10 -15.65
C GLU A 127 15.81 3.77 -15.05
N PHE A 128 16.02 4.79 -14.20
CA PHE A 128 14.95 5.61 -13.65
C PHE A 128 14.49 6.66 -14.66
N LEU A 129 13.19 6.67 -14.96
CA LEU A 129 12.51 7.77 -15.65
C LEU A 129 12.00 8.84 -14.67
N ASP A 130 11.69 8.43 -13.45
CA ASP A 130 11.31 9.30 -12.34
C ASP A 130 11.69 8.63 -11.01
N ASN A 131 12.16 9.40 -10.04
CA ASN A 131 12.51 8.92 -8.72
C ASN A 131 12.24 10.02 -7.69
N ARG A 132 11.29 9.78 -6.79
CA ARG A 132 10.85 10.74 -5.76
C ARG A 132 10.86 10.07 -4.39
N GLN A 133 11.30 10.80 -3.38
CA GLN A 133 11.24 10.36 -1.98
C GLN A 133 10.57 11.44 -1.13
N PHE A 134 9.68 11.01 -0.25
CA PHE A 134 8.93 11.88 0.64
C PHE A 134 8.91 11.33 2.07
N HIS A 135 8.85 12.23 3.04
CA HIS A 135 8.65 11.93 4.45
C HIS A 135 7.40 12.67 4.93
N GLY A 136 6.60 12.03 5.77
CA GLY A 136 5.36 12.64 6.24
C GLY A 136 4.35 11.64 6.79
N ASN A 137 3.15 12.14 7.07
CA ASN A 137 2.09 11.29 7.58
C ASN A 137 1.49 10.39 6.49
N ALA A 138 0.90 9.27 6.91
CA ALA A 138 0.39 8.23 6.02
C ALA A 138 -0.61 8.75 4.98
N PHE A 139 -1.45 9.74 5.32
CA PHE A 139 -2.45 10.28 4.41
C PHE A 139 -1.85 11.18 3.33
N GLU A 140 -0.88 12.02 3.70
CA GLU A 140 -0.14 12.82 2.74
C GLU A 140 0.71 11.94 1.81
N LEU A 141 1.41 10.95 2.38
CA LEU A 141 2.18 10.00 1.59
C LEU A 141 1.26 9.23 0.62
N GLN A 142 0.09 8.77 1.08
CA GLN A 142 -0.90 8.15 0.18
C GLN A 142 -1.32 9.10 -0.95
N ARG A 143 -1.64 10.38 -0.67
CA ARG A 143 -1.98 11.36 -1.72
C ARG A 143 -0.86 11.56 -2.73
N ARG A 144 0.40 11.58 -2.29
CA ARG A 144 1.58 11.68 -3.18
C ARG A 144 1.74 10.46 -4.07
N ALA A 145 1.51 9.26 -3.53
CA ALA A 145 1.50 8.02 -4.29
C ALA A 145 0.37 8.03 -5.35
N GLU A 146 -0.84 8.43 -4.96
CA GLU A 146 -1.97 8.56 -5.88
C GLU A 146 -1.70 9.58 -6.99
N ARG A 147 -1.09 10.74 -6.67
CA ARG A 147 -0.69 11.73 -7.68
C ARG A 147 0.33 11.18 -8.66
N PHE A 148 1.35 10.49 -8.18
CA PHE A 148 2.36 9.86 -9.03
C PHE A 148 1.75 8.82 -9.98
N LEU A 149 0.75 8.08 -9.51
CA LEU A 149 0.01 7.14 -10.35
C LEU A 149 -0.86 7.85 -11.39
N ILE A 150 -1.48 8.99 -11.06
CA ILE A 150 -2.20 9.81 -12.03
C ILE A 150 -1.25 10.35 -13.12
N ASP A 151 -0.05 10.77 -12.73
CA ASP A 151 0.95 11.32 -13.65
C ASP A 151 1.47 10.26 -14.64
N TRP A 152 1.58 8.99 -14.20
CA TRP A 152 2.34 7.98 -14.92
C TRP A 152 1.62 6.70 -15.31
N LEU A 153 0.47 6.37 -14.71
CA LEU A 153 -0.28 5.18 -15.13
C LEU A 153 -0.73 5.36 -16.59
N PRO A 154 -0.43 4.40 -17.47
CA PRO A 154 -0.90 4.46 -18.84
C PRO A 154 -2.42 4.60 -18.87
N VAL A 155 -2.92 5.48 -19.72
CA VAL A 155 -4.36 5.64 -19.96
C VAL A 155 -4.69 4.90 -21.25
N ALA A 156 -5.49 3.83 -21.12
CA ALA A 156 -6.04 3.14 -22.27
C ALA A 156 -7.20 3.98 -22.82
N GLY A 157 -7.06 4.45 -24.05
CA GLY A 157 -8.18 5.05 -24.77
C GLY A 157 -9.11 3.97 -25.30
N ARG A 158 -10.37 3.96 -24.88
CA ARG A 158 -11.40 3.13 -25.52
C ARG A 158 -12.43 4.01 -26.22
N VAL A 159 -12.69 3.73 -27.49
CA VAL A 159 -13.90 4.25 -28.16
C VAL A 159 -15.05 3.33 -27.76
N VAL A 160 -15.99 3.84 -26.97
CA VAL A 160 -17.17 3.08 -26.57
C VAL A 160 -18.16 3.08 -27.73
N ALA A 161 -18.66 1.91 -28.13
CA ALA A 161 -19.67 1.80 -29.19
C ALA A 161 -20.89 2.67 -28.86
N GLY A 162 -21.23 3.60 -29.75
CA GLY A 162 -22.32 4.58 -29.56
C GLY A 162 -21.88 5.95 -29.00
N GLN A 163 -20.60 6.14 -28.69
CA GLN A 163 -20.03 7.44 -28.31
C GLN A 163 -19.00 7.89 -29.36
N MET A 164 -19.12 9.12 -29.86
CA MET A 164 -18.10 9.71 -30.74
C MET A 164 -16.84 10.13 -29.97
N GLN A 165 -16.90 10.18 -28.63
CA GLN A 165 -15.79 10.60 -27.79
C GLN A 165 -15.06 9.38 -27.21
N ARG A 166 -13.72 9.48 -27.21
CA ARG A 166 -12.83 8.52 -26.56
C ARG A 166 -12.99 8.65 -25.05
N VAL A 167 -13.14 7.52 -24.37
CA VAL A 167 -13.10 7.45 -22.91
C VAL A 167 -11.69 7.02 -22.51
N ASP A 168 -11.03 7.89 -21.77
CA ASP A 168 -9.70 7.67 -21.22
C ASP A 168 -9.84 6.95 -19.87
N THR A 169 -9.54 5.65 -19.86
CA THR A 169 -9.62 4.81 -18.66
C THR A 169 -8.19 4.46 -18.21
N PRO A 170 -7.84 4.68 -16.93
CA PRO A 170 -6.56 4.21 -16.41
C PRO A 170 -6.36 2.71 -16.65
N SER A 171 -5.13 2.30 -16.96
CA SER A 171 -4.75 0.91 -17.25
C SER A 171 -4.95 -0.06 -16.09
N LEU A 172 -5.13 0.45 -14.86
CA LEU A 172 -5.48 -0.32 -13.67
C LEU A 172 -6.71 0.28 -12.99
N PRO A 173 -7.59 -0.54 -12.38
CA PRO A 173 -8.69 -0.05 -11.56
C PRO A 173 -8.17 0.76 -10.37
N VAL A 174 -8.45 2.06 -10.38
CA VAL A 174 -7.96 3.01 -9.36
C VAL A 174 -8.33 2.57 -7.95
N GLU A 175 -9.55 2.05 -7.77
CA GLU A 175 -10.02 1.54 -6.48
C GLU A 175 -9.21 0.34 -5.97
N ALA A 176 -8.77 -0.56 -6.86
CA ALA A 176 -7.97 -1.72 -6.46
C ALA A 176 -6.56 -1.29 -6.04
N VAL A 177 -5.95 -0.37 -6.78
CA VAL A 177 -4.63 0.17 -6.44
C VAL A 177 -4.68 0.99 -5.15
N ARG A 178 -5.74 1.79 -4.94
CA ARG A 178 -5.93 2.56 -3.70
C ARG A 178 -6.07 1.66 -2.48
N GLU A 179 -6.79 0.55 -2.60
CA GLU A 179 -6.93 -0.46 -1.55
C GLU A 179 -5.57 -1.09 -1.21
N ALA A 180 -4.77 -1.48 -2.21
CA ALA A 180 -3.43 -2.01 -1.99
C ALA A 180 -2.49 -0.98 -1.32
N LEU A 181 -2.56 0.29 -1.72
CA LEU A 181 -1.79 1.37 -1.10
C LEU A 181 -2.17 1.58 0.36
N ALA A 182 -3.47 1.65 0.66
CA ALA A 182 -3.94 1.79 2.03
C ALA A 182 -3.49 0.60 2.91
N ASN A 183 -3.60 -0.62 2.38
CA ASN A 183 -3.12 -1.82 3.07
C ASN A 183 -1.61 -1.81 3.29
N ALA A 184 -0.83 -1.27 2.35
CA ALA A 184 0.61 -1.11 2.50
C ALA A 184 0.98 -0.20 3.69
N PHE A 185 0.24 0.88 3.95
CA PHE A 185 0.44 1.72 5.14
C PHE A 185 -0.08 1.03 6.41
N VAL A 186 -1.29 0.47 6.37
CA VAL A 186 -1.96 -0.11 7.55
C VAL A 186 -1.21 -1.33 8.09
N HIS A 187 -0.67 -2.18 7.22
CA HIS A 187 0.00 -3.41 7.63
C HIS A 187 1.52 -3.30 7.70
N ARG A 188 2.09 -2.11 7.49
CA ARG A 188 3.54 -1.87 7.54
C ARG A 188 4.10 -2.19 8.93
N ASP A 189 5.27 -2.80 8.98
CA ASP A 189 6.07 -2.83 10.21
C ASP A 189 6.72 -1.47 10.48
N TYR A 190 6.16 -0.71 11.43
CA TYR A 190 6.69 0.57 11.88
C TYR A 190 7.75 0.48 12.99
N ALA A 191 7.97 -0.71 13.57
CA ALA A 191 9.00 -0.91 14.59
C ALA A 191 10.40 -0.85 13.99
N GLY A 192 10.58 -1.32 12.75
CA GLY A 192 11.79 -1.14 11.98
C GLY A 192 12.02 0.34 11.62
N GLY A 193 13.16 0.90 12.05
CA GLY A 193 13.57 2.27 11.68
C GLY A 193 13.97 2.42 10.21
N SER A 194 14.14 1.31 9.49
CA SER A 194 14.45 1.26 8.06
C SER A 194 13.24 0.82 7.24
N GLY A 195 13.22 1.20 5.96
CA GLY A 195 12.20 0.80 5.00
C GLY A 195 11.18 1.89 4.72
N ALA A 196 10.42 1.72 3.65
CA ALA A 196 9.45 2.68 3.16
C ALA A 196 8.26 1.92 2.58
N VAL A 197 7.10 2.59 2.48
CA VAL A 197 6.15 2.19 1.44
C VAL A 197 6.78 2.61 0.11
N ALA A 198 6.80 1.73 -0.87
CA ALA A 198 7.37 2.05 -2.18
C ALA A 198 6.44 1.67 -3.33
N LEU A 199 6.40 2.52 -4.35
CA LEU A 199 5.77 2.23 -5.63
C LEU A 199 6.86 2.16 -6.69
N ALA A 200 6.92 1.06 -7.41
CA ALA A 200 7.79 0.88 -8.56
C ALA A 200 6.93 0.57 -9.78
N LEU A 201 6.88 1.50 -10.73
CA LEU A 201 6.16 1.37 -11.98
C LEU A 201 7.14 0.98 -13.09
N PHE A 202 6.86 -0.13 -13.76
CA PHE A 202 7.59 -0.66 -14.92
C PHE A 202 6.70 -0.60 -16.17
N ASP A 203 7.24 -0.99 -17.32
CA ASP A 203 6.48 -1.01 -18.57
C ASP A 203 5.35 -2.05 -18.60
N ASP A 204 5.41 -3.08 -17.74
CA ASP A 204 4.46 -4.20 -17.68
C ASP A 204 3.75 -4.38 -16.33
N ARG A 205 4.12 -3.63 -15.29
CA ARG A 205 3.55 -3.81 -13.95
C ARG A 205 3.75 -2.61 -13.03
N LEU A 206 2.88 -2.54 -12.03
CA LEU A 206 3.04 -1.71 -10.83
C LEU A 206 3.33 -2.63 -9.64
N GLU A 207 4.40 -2.35 -8.90
CA GLU A 207 4.71 -2.99 -7.62
C GLU A 207 4.47 -2.02 -6.47
N ILE A 208 3.68 -2.42 -5.48
CA ILE A 208 3.49 -1.74 -4.20
C ILE A 208 4.19 -2.57 -3.13
N ILE A 209 5.19 -2.00 -2.48
CA ILE A 209 6.08 -2.68 -1.54
C ILE A 209 5.89 -2.06 -0.15
N SER A 210 5.76 -2.89 0.88
CA SER A 210 5.72 -2.45 2.27
C SER A 210 6.65 -3.30 3.14
N ALA A 211 7.28 -2.66 4.12
CA ALA A 211 8.14 -3.34 5.10
C ALA A 211 7.31 -4.23 6.04
N GLY A 212 7.86 -5.38 6.41
CA GLY A 212 7.21 -6.37 7.27
C GLY A 212 6.82 -7.65 6.51
N GLY A 213 5.96 -8.46 7.13
CA GLY A 213 5.53 -9.74 6.60
C GLY A 213 4.04 -10.00 6.80
N LEU A 214 3.62 -11.23 6.50
CA LEU A 214 2.27 -11.68 6.86
C LEU A 214 2.29 -12.28 8.27
N HIS A 215 1.28 -11.90 9.06
CA HIS A 215 1.12 -12.30 10.45
C HIS A 215 -0.16 -13.09 10.66
N PHE A 216 -0.32 -13.70 11.84
CA PHE A 216 -1.52 -14.40 12.28
C PHE A 216 -1.84 -15.65 11.45
N GLY A 217 -0.82 -16.29 10.89
CA GLY A 217 -0.97 -17.45 10.01
C GLY A 217 -1.55 -17.12 8.62
N LEU A 218 -1.62 -15.84 8.25
CA LEU A 218 -2.01 -15.43 6.90
C LEU A 218 -0.95 -15.83 5.87
N THR A 219 -1.41 -16.38 4.76
CA THR A 219 -0.58 -16.66 3.58
C THR A 219 -1.17 -15.95 2.36
N PRO A 220 -0.41 -15.78 1.26
CA PRO A 220 -0.96 -15.24 0.02
C PRO A 220 -2.24 -15.94 -0.43
N GLU A 221 -2.31 -17.27 -0.30
CA GLU A 221 -3.48 -18.07 -0.68
C GLU A 221 -4.70 -17.75 0.19
N VAL A 222 -4.50 -17.59 1.50
CA VAL A 222 -5.59 -17.28 2.45
C VAL A 222 -6.10 -15.85 2.25
N LEU A 223 -5.23 -14.88 1.95
CA LEU A 223 -5.61 -13.48 1.74
C LEU A 223 -6.57 -13.30 0.55
N PHE A 224 -6.50 -14.19 -0.44
CA PHE A 224 -7.37 -14.19 -1.61
C PHE A 224 -8.63 -15.05 -1.43
N GLN A 225 -8.95 -15.44 -0.19
CA GLN A 225 -10.19 -16.11 0.22
C GLN A 225 -10.91 -15.29 1.30
N PRO A 226 -12.19 -15.58 1.60
CA PRO A 226 -12.87 -14.99 2.75
C PRO A 226 -12.11 -15.24 4.05
N HIS A 227 -11.74 -14.18 4.75
CA HIS A 227 -10.98 -14.22 6.00
C HIS A 227 -11.34 -13.02 6.89
N GLU A 228 -11.09 -13.13 8.20
CA GLU A 228 -11.23 -12.00 9.12
C GLU A 228 -10.10 -10.98 8.90
N SER A 229 -10.43 -9.68 8.93
CA SER A 229 -9.41 -8.64 8.92
C SER A 229 -8.69 -8.61 10.27
N ARG A 230 -7.39 -8.90 10.27
CA ARG A 230 -6.50 -8.80 11.43
C ARG A 230 -5.36 -7.83 11.10
N PRO A 231 -5.58 -6.51 11.27
CA PRO A 231 -4.55 -5.51 10.96
C PRO A 231 -3.35 -5.65 11.88
N TRP A 232 -2.14 -5.45 11.33
CA TRP A 232 -0.91 -5.36 12.12
C TRP A 232 -0.92 -4.11 13.01
N ASN A 233 -1.42 -2.98 12.49
CA ASN A 233 -1.58 -1.74 13.26
C ASN A 233 -3.07 -1.40 13.43
N PRO A 234 -3.80 -1.99 14.41
CA PRO A 234 -5.22 -1.72 14.62
C PRO A 234 -5.62 -0.25 14.86
N LEU A 235 -4.81 0.57 15.52
CA LEU A 235 -5.13 2.01 15.70
C LEU A 235 -5.04 2.72 14.35
N ILE A 236 -3.96 2.51 13.61
CA ILE A 236 -3.80 3.06 12.25
C ILE A 236 -4.94 2.58 11.34
N ALA A 237 -5.24 1.28 11.35
CA ALA A 237 -6.34 0.69 10.59
C ALA A 237 -7.70 1.32 10.96
N SER A 238 -7.97 1.53 12.24
CA SER A 238 -9.22 2.15 12.72
C SER A 238 -9.40 3.54 12.13
N VAL A 239 -8.35 4.35 12.07
CA VAL A 239 -8.42 5.71 11.52
C VAL A 239 -8.56 5.68 9.99
N PHE A 240 -7.84 4.79 9.29
CA PHE A 240 -8.03 4.56 7.85
C PHE A 240 -9.47 4.12 7.52
N TYR A 241 -10.05 3.27 8.36
CA TYR A 241 -11.45 2.86 8.25
C TYR A 241 -12.37 4.06 8.46
N ARG A 242 -12.23 4.81 9.55
CA ARG A 242 -13.06 5.99 9.80
C ARG A 242 -12.99 7.00 8.65
N ARG A 243 -11.81 7.22 8.08
CA ARG A 243 -11.58 8.11 6.94
C ARG A 243 -12.07 7.56 5.59
N GLY A 244 -12.51 6.32 5.51
CA GLY A 244 -13.05 5.75 4.27
C GLY A 244 -12.00 5.23 3.29
N HIS A 245 -10.77 4.99 3.74
CA HIS A 245 -9.71 4.46 2.89
C HIS A 245 -9.71 2.92 2.81
N ILE A 246 -10.19 2.24 3.86
CA ILE A 246 -10.30 0.77 3.92
C ILE A 246 -11.68 0.31 4.45
N GLU A 247 -11.94 -0.99 4.32
CA GLU A 247 -13.10 -1.70 4.85
C GLU A 247 -12.69 -2.77 5.88
N THR A 248 -13.46 -2.95 6.96
CA THR A 248 -13.06 -3.81 8.10
C THR A 248 -13.33 -5.31 7.93
N TRP A 249 -14.07 -5.71 6.90
CA TRP A 249 -14.61 -7.08 6.78
C TRP A 249 -13.68 -8.08 6.07
N GLY A 250 -12.39 -7.76 5.92
CA GLY A 250 -11.43 -8.64 5.21
C GLY A 250 -11.74 -8.79 3.71
N ARG A 251 -12.59 -7.91 3.16
CA ARG A 251 -13.03 -7.95 1.76
C ARG A 251 -12.14 -7.13 0.83
N GLY A 252 -11.14 -6.42 1.36
CA GLY A 252 -10.28 -5.53 0.56
C GLY A 252 -9.58 -6.27 -0.58
N THR A 253 -8.91 -7.38 -0.26
CA THR A 253 -8.24 -8.25 -1.25
C THR A 253 -9.21 -8.89 -2.23
N LEU A 254 -10.38 -9.34 -1.76
CA LEU A 254 -11.42 -9.89 -2.64
C LEU A 254 -12.01 -8.83 -3.58
N LYS A 255 -12.19 -7.60 -3.09
CA LYS A 255 -12.60 -6.44 -3.90
C LYS A 255 -11.54 -6.14 -4.96
N MET A 256 -10.25 -6.16 -4.60
CA MET A 256 -9.17 -6.00 -5.58
C MET A 256 -9.23 -7.06 -6.68
N LEU A 257 -9.39 -8.35 -6.33
CA LEU A 257 -9.53 -9.43 -7.31
C LEU A 257 -10.70 -9.19 -8.26
N ARG A 258 -11.87 -8.88 -7.69
CA ARG A 258 -13.09 -8.62 -8.45
C ARG A 258 -12.92 -7.47 -9.42
N LEU A 259 -12.36 -6.34 -8.98
CA LEU A 259 -12.14 -5.17 -9.83
C LEU A 259 -11.17 -5.46 -10.98
N MET A 260 -10.12 -6.25 -10.73
CA MET A 260 -9.17 -6.65 -11.76
C MET A 260 -9.82 -7.59 -12.79
N GLN A 261 -10.66 -8.53 -12.33
CA GLN A 261 -11.42 -9.42 -13.19
C GLN A 261 -12.44 -8.65 -14.04
N GLU A 262 -13.18 -7.71 -13.46
CA GLU A 262 -14.14 -6.85 -14.17
C GLU A 262 -13.46 -5.99 -15.25
N ALA A 263 -12.20 -5.60 -15.02
CA ALA A 263 -11.37 -4.90 -15.99
C ALA A 263 -10.72 -5.81 -17.05
N GLY A 264 -10.91 -7.14 -16.96
CA GLY A 264 -10.28 -8.10 -17.87
C GLY A 264 -8.76 -8.24 -17.68
N LEU A 265 -8.26 -7.89 -16.50
CA LEU A 265 -6.84 -7.89 -16.17
C LEU A 265 -6.46 -9.12 -15.32
N PRO A 266 -5.18 -9.54 -15.34
CA PRO A 266 -4.69 -10.60 -14.48
C PRO A 266 -4.90 -10.27 -12.99
N ALA A 267 -5.17 -11.29 -12.18
CA ALA A 267 -5.20 -11.13 -10.73
C ALA A 267 -3.84 -10.61 -10.22
N PRO A 268 -3.84 -9.67 -9.25
CA PRO A 268 -2.62 -9.18 -8.64
C PRO A 268 -1.92 -10.30 -7.89
N ARG A 269 -0.58 -10.26 -7.86
CA ARG A 269 0.24 -11.26 -7.17
C ARG A 269 0.85 -10.68 -5.92
N LEU A 270 0.73 -11.42 -4.82
CA LEU A 270 1.39 -11.09 -3.56
C LEU A 270 2.65 -11.93 -3.42
N HIS A 271 3.79 -11.27 -3.28
CA HIS A 271 5.07 -11.88 -2.98
C HIS A 271 5.51 -11.50 -1.57
N VAL A 272 5.80 -12.50 -0.74
CA VAL A 272 6.22 -12.29 0.65
C VAL A 272 7.68 -12.69 0.76
N GLN A 273 8.51 -11.77 1.21
CA GLN A 273 9.90 -12.00 1.60
C GLN A 273 10.06 -11.81 3.10
N SER A 274 11.24 -12.11 3.64
CA SER A 274 11.48 -12.07 5.09
C SER A 274 11.13 -10.73 5.73
N ASP A 275 11.41 -9.61 5.03
CA ASP A 275 11.31 -8.26 5.60
C ASP A 275 10.40 -7.32 4.78
N PHE A 276 9.78 -7.82 3.71
CA PHE A 276 8.86 -7.02 2.90
C PHE A 276 7.81 -7.86 2.17
N VAL A 277 6.68 -7.21 1.93
CA VAL A 277 5.57 -7.72 1.13
C VAL A 277 5.43 -6.85 -0.12
N THR A 278 5.31 -7.49 -1.28
CA THR A 278 5.10 -6.82 -2.56
C THR A 278 3.77 -7.26 -3.16
N MET A 279 2.89 -6.30 -3.45
CA MET A 279 1.70 -6.50 -4.27
C MET A 279 1.97 -6.03 -5.69
N THR A 280 1.86 -6.93 -6.67
CA THR A 280 2.13 -6.65 -8.08
C THR A 280 0.84 -6.66 -8.90
N PHE A 281 0.59 -5.55 -9.60
CA PHE A 281 -0.48 -5.41 -10.59
C PHE A 281 0.13 -5.45 -11.99
N PHE A 282 -0.30 -6.39 -12.83
CA PHE A 282 0.18 -6.46 -14.22
C PHE A 282 -0.62 -5.51 -15.10
N THR A 283 0.08 -4.69 -15.88
CA THR A 283 -0.52 -3.84 -16.90
C THR A 283 -0.40 -4.54 -18.24
N PRO A 284 -1.40 -4.42 -19.13
CA PRO A 284 -1.23 -4.81 -20.53
C PRO A 284 -0.16 -3.86 -21.08
N GLY A 285 1.06 -4.37 -21.25
CA GLY A 285 2.25 -3.54 -21.40
C GLY A 285 2.12 -2.47 -22.48
N ILE A 286 2.91 -1.41 -22.35
CA ILE A 286 3.07 -0.44 -23.42
C ILE A 286 3.72 -1.19 -24.58
N ALA A 287 2.95 -1.57 -25.61
CA ALA A 287 3.55 -1.88 -26.88
C ALA A 287 4.27 -0.61 -27.32
N LEU A 288 5.59 -0.58 -27.17
CA LEU A 288 6.43 0.47 -27.73
C LEU A 288 6.18 0.43 -29.24
N GLU A 289 5.32 1.31 -29.76
CA GLU A 289 5.30 1.61 -31.18
C GLU A 289 6.69 2.16 -31.52
N THR A 290 7.55 1.30 -32.04
CA THR A 290 8.79 1.73 -32.68
C THR A 290 8.42 2.70 -33.81
N PRO A 291 8.98 3.93 -33.85
CA PRO A 291 8.74 4.84 -34.96
C PRO A 291 9.31 4.25 -36.25
N GLY A 292 8.43 3.95 -37.20
CA GLY A 292 8.71 3.97 -38.63
C GLY A 292 9.60 2.85 -39.19
N LYS A 293 8.98 1.74 -39.62
CA LYS A 293 9.42 1.08 -40.87
C LYS A 293 8.88 1.90 -42.04
N THR A 294 9.74 2.66 -42.70
CA THR A 294 9.47 3.29 -44.00
C THR A 294 9.02 2.22 -45.00
N PRO A 295 7.99 2.44 -45.84
CA PRO A 295 7.62 1.47 -46.86
C PRO A 295 8.73 1.42 -47.92
N GLY A 296 9.43 0.28 -47.99
CA GLY A 296 10.39 -0.01 -49.05
C GLY A 296 9.71 -0.04 -50.40
N LYS A 297 10.14 0.85 -51.29
CA LYS A 297 9.74 0.97 -52.70
C LYS A 297 9.79 -0.37 -53.43
N THR A 298 8.73 -0.66 -54.18
CA THR A 298 8.66 -1.67 -55.24
C THR A 298 9.73 -1.39 -56.32
N PRO A 299 10.57 -2.36 -56.73
CA PRO A 299 11.35 -2.21 -57.95
C PRO A 299 10.47 -2.47 -59.17
N GLY A 300 10.39 -1.49 -60.06
CA GLY A 300 9.68 -1.59 -61.33
C GLY A 300 10.27 -2.65 -62.26
N LYS A 301 9.38 -3.39 -62.93
CA LYS A 301 9.71 -4.20 -64.10
C LYS A 301 10.19 -3.27 -65.22
N ALA A 302 11.48 -3.34 -65.54
CA ALA A 302 12.00 -2.86 -66.83
C ALA A 302 12.05 -4.05 -67.79
N GLY A 303 11.13 -4.07 -68.76
CA GLY A 303 11.26 -4.90 -69.94
C GLY A 303 12.38 -4.37 -70.84
N LYS A 304 13.16 -5.25 -71.43
CA LYS A 304 13.99 -4.91 -72.59
C LYS A 304 13.84 -6.00 -73.65
N ARG A 305 13.31 -5.57 -74.80
CA ARG A 305 13.23 -6.27 -76.07
C ARG A 305 14.60 -6.34 -76.75
N ARG A 306 14.79 -7.44 -77.50
CA ARG A 306 15.49 -7.62 -78.78
C ARG A 306 16.96 -7.17 -78.94
N GLY A 307 17.74 -8.15 -79.36
CA GLY A 307 19.06 -8.10 -79.98
C GLY A 307 19.45 -9.53 -80.29
#